data_AF-A0A936NZ00-F1
#
_entry.id   AF-A0A936NZ00-F1
#
_cell.length_a   1.000
_cell.length_b   1.000
_cell.length_c   1.000
_cell.angle_alpha   90.00
_cell.angle_beta   90.00
_cell.angle_gamma   90.00
#
_symmetry.space_group_name_H-M   'P 1'
#
loop_
_entity.id
_entity.type
_entity.pdbx_description
1 polymer ?
#
loop_
_entity_poly.entity_id
_entity_poly.type
_entity_poly.pdbx_seq_one_letter_code
_entity_poly.pdbx_strand_id
1 'polypeptide(L)' 'MMSILESRYGHVLERLVPVWGDPAGFEALFMDLMFDARGTRAGWPADIWEELQFLHTLHKLAYAPPEADDEPLDDRIKWV' A
#
# COMPACT_ATOMS: atom_id res chain seq x y z
N MET A 1 -2.61 -18.77 14.21
CA MET A 1 -3.66 -17.74 14.31
C MET A 1 -3.80 -17.16 12.92
N MET A 2 -4.96 -17.27 12.30
CA MET A 2 -5.21 -16.77 10.94
C MET A 2 -5.58 -15.28 11.02
N SER A 3 -5.10 -14.46 10.11
CA SER A 3 -5.34 -13.01 10.17
C SER A 3 -6.83 -12.69 9.89
N ILE A 4 -7.28 -11.48 10.25
CA ILE A 4 -8.68 -11.10 9.99
C ILE A 4 -8.86 -10.88 8.48
N LEU A 5 -7.83 -10.42 7.79
CA LEU A 5 -7.79 -10.34 6.33
C LEU A 5 -7.94 -11.73 5.68
N GLU A 6 -7.21 -12.74 6.16
CA GLU A 6 -7.30 -14.12 5.66
C GLU A 6 -8.66 -14.77 5.93
N SER A 7 -9.23 -14.52 7.12
CA SER A 7 -10.46 -15.19 7.56
C SER A 7 -11.75 -14.55 7.06
N ARG A 8 -11.80 -13.22 6.89
CA ARG A 8 -13.02 -12.48 6.52
C ARG A 8 -12.95 -11.79 5.17
N TYR A 9 -11.75 -11.55 4.65
CA TYR A 9 -11.52 -10.78 3.43
C TYR A 9 -10.65 -11.54 2.44
N GLY A 10 -10.79 -12.87 2.38
CA GLY A 10 -10.04 -13.72 1.45
C GLY A 10 -10.11 -13.25 -0.01
N HIS A 11 -11.26 -12.69 -0.44
CA HIS A 11 -11.43 -12.10 -1.77
C HIS A 11 -10.49 -10.91 -2.05
N VAL A 12 -10.03 -10.18 -1.02
CA VAL A 12 -9.03 -9.11 -1.16
C VAL A 12 -7.66 -9.73 -1.42
N LEU A 13 -7.30 -10.80 -0.70
CA LEU A 13 -6.05 -11.52 -0.91
C LEU A 13 -6.00 -12.19 -2.29
N GLU A 14 -7.10 -12.78 -2.73
CA GLU A 14 -7.22 -13.36 -4.10
C GLU A 14 -6.94 -12.32 -5.19
N ARG A 15 -7.24 -11.03 -4.93
CA ARG A 15 -6.91 -9.93 -5.84
C ARG A 15 -5.46 -9.44 -5.69
N LEU A 16 -4.92 -9.40 -4.47
CA LEU A 16 -3.58 -8.90 -4.18
C LEU A 16 -2.47 -9.87 -4.62
N VAL A 17 -2.66 -11.18 -4.41
CA VAL A 17 -1.63 -12.20 -4.68
C VAL A 17 -1.12 -12.18 -6.14
N PRO A 18 -1.97 -12.09 -7.18
CA PRO A 18 -1.52 -12.06 -8.56
C PRO A 18 -0.69 -10.83 -8.93
N VAL A 19 -0.92 -9.69 -8.26
CA VAL A 19 -0.22 -8.42 -8.54
C VAL A 19 0.94 -8.16 -7.59
N TRP A 20 1.21 -9.06 -6.62
CA TRP A 20 2.24 -8.84 -5.60
C TRP A 20 3.64 -8.58 -6.18
N GLY A 21 3.97 -9.21 -7.31
CA GLY A 21 5.24 -9.03 -8.00
C GLY A 21 5.30 -7.86 -8.99
N ASP A 22 4.20 -7.12 -9.16
CA ASP A 22 4.09 -5.98 -10.06
C ASP A 22 3.83 -4.71 -9.23
N PRO A 23 4.85 -3.86 -9.01
CA PRO A 23 4.70 -2.73 -8.11
C PRO A 23 3.65 -1.71 -8.55
N ALA A 24 3.50 -1.51 -9.86
CA ALA A 24 2.51 -0.60 -10.41
C ALA A 24 1.10 -1.20 -10.29
N GLY A 25 0.95 -2.49 -10.58
CA GLY A 25 -0.31 -3.22 -10.42
C GLY A 25 -0.77 -3.30 -8.98
N PHE A 26 0.15 -3.55 -8.04
CA PHE A 26 -0.14 -3.55 -6.61
C PHE A 26 -0.62 -2.19 -6.14
N GLU A 27 0.08 -1.11 -6.47
CA GLU A 27 -0.29 0.25 -6.05
C GLU A 27 -1.67 0.65 -6.61
N ALA A 28 -1.93 0.35 -7.88
CA ALA A 28 -3.22 0.63 -8.50
C ALA A 28 -4.37 -0.12 -7.81
N LEU A 29 -4.19 -1.41 -7.50
CA LEU A 29 -5.17 -2.20 -6.77
C LEU A 29 -5.32 -1.74 -5.33
N PHE A 30 -4.22 -1.38 -4.66
CA PHE A 30 -4.26 -0.88 -3.29
C PHE A 30 -5.06 0.42 -3.22
N MET A 31 -4.80 1.36 -4.13
CA MET A 31 -5.59 2.59 -4.23
C MET A 31 -7.06 2.31 -4.54
N ASP A 32 -7.37 1.36 -5.42
CA ASP A 32 -8.76 0.92 -5.65
C ASP A 32 -9.43 0.40 -4.36
N LEU A 33 -8.71 -0.37 -3.53
CA LEU A 33 -9.21 -0.85 -2.24
C LEU A 33 -9.41 0.27 -1.21
N MET A 34 -8.59 1.33 -1.25
CA MET A 34 -8.65 2.46 -0.30
C MET A 34 -9.70 3.51 -0.70
N PHE A 35 -9.83 3.79 -1.99
CA PHE A 35 -10.73 4.82 -2.52
C PHE A 35 -12.07 4.31 -2.99
N ASP A 36 -12.16 2.99 -3.14
CA ASP A 36 -13.32 2.19 -3.46
C ASP A 36 -14.64 2.97 -3.68
N ALA A 37 -14.98 3.03 -4.96
CA ALA A 37 -16.20 3.58 -5.52
C ALA A 37 -17.46 2.72 -5.25
N ARG A 38 -17.47 1.80 -4.27
CA ARG A 38 -18.62 0.95 -3.89
C ARG A 38 -19.83 1.70 -3.33
N GLY A 39 -19.88 3.03 -3.38
CA GLY A 39 -21.08 3.84 -3.13
C GLY A 39 -21.61 3.84 -1.68
N THR A 40 -21.20 2.89 -0.85
CA THR A 40 -21.57 2.74 0.55
C THR A 40 -20.33 2.91 1.41
N ARG A 41 -20.20 4.07 2.05
CA ARG A 41 -19.10 4.49 2.93
C ARG A 41 -19.00 3.69 4.24
N ALA A 42 -18.94 2.37 4.17
CA ALA A 42 -18.45 1.57 5.29
C ALA A 42 -16.95 1.41 5.06
N GLY A 43 -16.15 2.37 5.56
CA GLY A 43 -14.69 2.24 5.52
C GLY A 43 -14.22 0.94 6.16
N TRP A 44 -12.94 0.61 5.98
CA TRP A 44 -12.37 -0.59 6.56
C TRP A 44 -12.44 -0.55 8.10
N PRO A 45 -12.80 -1.67 8.75
CA PRO A 45 -12.56 -1.86 10.17
C PRO A 45 -11.08 -1.59 10.52
N ALA A 46 -10.81 -1.05 11.72
CA ALA A 46 -9.48 -0.58 12.10
C ALA A 46 -8.40 -1.68 12.08
N ASP A 47 -8.77 -2.90 12.47
CA ASP A 47 -7.97 -4.10 12.41
C ASP A 47 -7.56 -4.47 10.98
N ILE A 48 -8.49 -4.39 10.03
CA ILE A 48 -8.21 -4.65 8.61
C ILE A 48 -7.38 -3.54 8.00
N TRP A 49 -7.66 -2.30 8.38
CA TRP A 49 -6.87 -1.16 7.93
C TRP A 49 -5.40 -1.32 8.30
N GLU A 50 -5.11 -1.74 9.54
CA GLU A 50 -3.75 -1.99 10.01
C GLU A 50 -3.06 -3.10 9.20
N GLU A 51 -3.74 -4.22 8.95
CA GLU A 51 -3.20 -5.31 8.12
C GLU A 51 -2.92 -4.86 6.68
N LEU A 52 -3.81 -4.07 6.06
CA LEU A 52 -3.62 -3.53 4.71
C LEU A 52 -2.44 -2.55 4.64
N GLN A 53 -2.32 -1.65 5.61
CA GLN A 53 -1.18 -0.73 5.71
C GLN A 53 0.15 -1.47 5.92
N PHE A 54 0.12 -2.54 6.72
CA PHE A 54 1.27 -3.42 6.90
C PHE A 54 1.70 -4.06 5.57
N LEU A 55 0.75 -4.62 4.80
CA LEU A 55 1.03 -5.19 3.48
C LEU A 55 1.59 -4.16 2.49
N HIS A 56 1.07 -2.93 2.48
CA HIS A 56 1.60 -1.85 1.64
C HIS A 56 3.03 -1.51 1.99
N THR A 57 3.34 -1.39 3.28
CA THR A 57 4.69 -1.12 3.77
C THR A 57 5.65 -2.25 3.40
N LEU A 58 5.21 -3.50 3.57
CA LEU A 58 6.01 -4.66 3.19
C LEU A 58 6.28 -4.72 1.69
N HIS A 59 5.28 -4.45 0.87
CA HIS A 59 5.43 -4.40 -0.57
C HIS A 59 6.40 -3.28 -0.99
N LYS A 60 6.29 -2.09 -0.39
CA LYS A 60 7.27 -1.02 -0.61
C LYS A 60 8.67 -1.45 -0.20
N LEU A 61 8.86 -2.11 0.94
CA LEU A 61 10.18 -2.59 1.33
C LEU A 61 10.76 -3.61 0.35
N ALA A 62 9.91 -4.48 -0.21
CA ALA A 62 10.34 -5.53 -1.14
C ALA A 62 10.65 -5.02 -2.56
N TYR A 63 9.95 -3.98 -3.01
CA TYR A 63 9.98 -3.52 -4.41
C TYR A 63 10.34 -2.04 -4.57
N ALA A 64 10.59 -1.30 -3.49
CA ALA A 64 11.11 0.06 -3.60
C ALA A 64 12.40 0.01 -4.41
N PRO A 65 12.56 0.90 -5.40
CA PRO A 65 13.87 1.09 -5.98
C PRO A 65 14.83 1.44 -4.83
N PRO A 66 16.09 0.95 -4.87
CA PRO A 66 17.12 1.52 -4.00
C PRO A 66 17.03 3.04 -4.20
N GLU A 67 16.78 3.75 -3.12
CA GLU A 67 16.56 5.20 -3.15
C GLU A 67 17.60 5.81 -4.09
N ALA A 68 17.13 6.58 -5.08
CA ALA A 68 18.01 7.50 -5.75
C ALA A 68 18.61 8.33 -4.62
N ASP A 69 19.93 8.18 -4.45
CA ASP A 69 20.73 8.77 -3.39
C ASP A 69 20.16 10.12 -2.96
N ASP A 70 20.05 10.30 -1.64
CA ASP A 70 19.94 11.58 -0.95
C ASP A 70 20.33 12.73 -1.89
N GLU A 71 19.36 13.42 -2.51
CA GLU A 71 19.69 14.74 -3.04
C GLU A 71 19.84 15.59 -1.78
N PRO A 72 21.08 15.94 -1.35
CA PRO A 72 21.23 16.82 -0.20
C PRO A 72 20.43 18.06 -0.55
N LEU A 73 19.54 18.47 0.36
CA LEU A 73 18.75 19.68 0.26
C LEU A 73 19.66 20.80 -0.24
N ASP A 74 19.59 21.08 -1.54
CA ASP A 74 20.50 21.96 -2.25
C ASP A 74 20.59 23.27 -1.48
N ASP A 75 21.82 23.76 -1.34
CA ASP A 75 22.29 25.00 -0.71
C ASP A 75 21.71 26.27 -1.39
N ARG A 76 20.42 26.26 -1.73
CA ARG A 76 19.68 27.34 -2.38
C ARG A 76 19.33 28.48 -1.44
N ILE A 77 19.71 28.41 -0.17
CA ILE A 77 19.84 29.60 0.67
C ILE A 77 21.25 30.19 0.47
N LYS A 78 21.52 30.59 -0.77
CA LYS A 78 22.56 31.57 -1.10
C LYS A 78 21.85 32.89 -1.42
N TRP A 79 21.88 33.76 -0.41
CA TRP A 79 21.76 35.22 -0.47
C TRP A 79 20.44 35.83 -0.98
N VAL A 80 19.58 36.24 -0.03
CA VAL A 80 18.95 37.58 0.00
C VAL A 80 19.04 38.11 1.42
#